data_AF-A0A1N6KGD4-F1
#
_entry.id   AF-A0A1N6KGD4-F1
#
_cell.length_a   1.000
_cell.length_b   1.000
_cell.length_c   1.000
_cell.angle_alpha   90.00
_cell.angle_beta   90.00
_cell.angle_gamma   90.00
#
_symmetry.space_group_name_H-M   'P 1'
#
loop_
_entity.id
_entity.type
_entity.pdbx_description
1 polymer ?
#
loop_
_entity_poly.entity_id
_entity_poly.type
_entity_poly.pdbx_seq_one_letter_code
_entity_poly.pdbx_strand_id
1 'polypeptide(L)'
;MHTILTALVRMTRAAALGLCLAAPAAGSEAGFEPAPVLNELSDVTWPARAGADGPGAETLRLKAGLLCVAWARDMIGQHWRVLDALEGPATWSHARQLLWQQVGWVDAFERRQLRPVIDEDSQRALLRVWWPEGISTEAGSAAAAEMHRFCLRLPGLLGTVDPDGPLGL
;
A
#
# COMPACT_ATOMS: atom_id res chain seq x y z
N MET A 1 48.36 48.14 11.67
CA MET A 1 49.66 47.57 12.10
C MET A 1 49.32 46.30 12.86
N HIS A 2 49.57 45.12 12.27
CA HIS A 2 50.78 44.32 12.53
C HIS A 2 50.87 44.00 14.04
N THR A 3 50.66 42.78 14.54
CA THR A 3 51.59 41.63 14.45
C THR A 3 51.02 40.50 15.34
N ILE A 4 50.62 39.32 14.82
CA ILE A 4 51.30 38.00 14.86
C ILE A 4 51.09 37.16 16.15
N LEU A 5 50.65 35.91 15.90
CA LEU A 5 50.91 34.60 16.55
C LEU A 5 51.51 34.59 17.98
N THR A 6 51.11 33.72 18.91
CA THR A 6 51.42 32.26 18.92
C THR A 6 50.58 31.57 20.00
N ALA A 7 49.78 30.55 19.65
CA ALA A 7 50.00 29.12 19.91
C ALA A 7 49.98 28.64 21.39
N LEU A 8 48.90 27.93 21.77
CA LEU A 8 48.99 26.79 22.68
C LEU A 8 48.09 25.63 22.24
N VAL A 9 48.65 24.86 21.33
CA VAL A 9 48.67 23.40 21.20
C VAL A 9 47.87 22.55 22.22
N ARG A 10 46.99 21.70 21.65
CA ARG A 10 46.55 20.33 22.05
C ARG A 10 45.75 20.14 23.35
N MET A 11 44.50 19.70 23.20
CA MET A 11 44.19 18.27 23.40
C MET A 11 42.83 17.89 22.80
N THR A 12 42.91 16.96 21.86
CA THR A 12 41.87 16.13 21.26
C THR A 12 40.99 15.42 22.29
N ARG A 13 39.68 15.44 22.08
CA ARG A 13 38.83 14.25 22.20
C ARG A 13 37.63 14.38 21.26
N ALA A 14 37.60 13.45 20.31
CA ALA A 14 36.57 13.29 19.31
C ALA A 14 35.21 13.07 19.97
N ALA A 15 34.24 13.90 19.60
CA ALA A 15 32.83 13.55 19.65
C ALA A 15 32.31 13.67 18.22
N ALA A 16 32.58 12.63 17.42
CA ALA A 16 31.82 12.39 16.21
C ALA A 16 30.39 12.04 16.65
N LEU A 17 29.54 13.06 16.80
CA LEU A 17 28.11 12.85 16.83
C LEU A 17 27.73 12.36 15.43
N GLY A 18 27.58 11.04 15.32
CA GLY A 18 27.10 10.39 14.12
C GLY A 18 25.77 11.02 13.73
N LEU A 19 25.78 11.77 12.63
CA LEU A 19 24.59 11.94 11.83
C LEU A 19 24.13 10.54 11.44
N CYS A 20 23.08 10.05 12.08
CA CYS A 20 22.19 9.07 11.47
C CYS A 20 21.57 9.75 10.25
N LEU A 21 22.34 9.83 9.16
CA LEU A 21 21.78 9.85 7.83
C LEU A 21 20.94 8.59 7.74
N ALA A 22 19.64 8.75 7.93
CA ALA A 22 18.67 7.77 7.51
C ALA A 22 18.99 7.50 6.05
N ALA A 23 19.59 6.34 5.78
CA ALA A 23 19.63 5.82 4.44
C ALA A 23 18.18 5.84 3.93
N PRO A 24 17.91 6.25 2.68
CA PRO A 24 16.63 5.90 2.10
C PRO A 24 16.51 4.40 2.29
N ALA A 25 15.40 3.94 2.88
CA ALA A 25 15.07 2.53 2.86
C ALA A 25 15.30 2.09 1.43
N ALA A 26 16.30 1.24 1.22
CA ALA A 26 16.54 0.64 -0.07
C ALA A 26 15.31 -0.20 -0.32
N GLY A 27 14.34 0.38 -1.02
CA GLY A 27 13.17 -0.34 -1.52
C GLY A 27 13.72 -1.57 -2.21
N SER A 28 13.42 -2.72 -1.63
CA SER A 28 13.90 -3.98 -2.18
C SER A 28 13.47 -4.06 -3.65
N GLU A 29 14.40 -4.38 -4.56
CA GLU A 29 14.05 -4.67 -5.97
C GLU A 29 13.07 -5.85 -6.09
N ALA A 30 12.91 -6.66 -5.04
CA ALA A 30 11.84 -7.64 -4.96
C ALA A 30 10.52 -6.91 -4.69
N GLY A 31 9.64 -6.92 -5.68
CA GLY A 31 8.27 -6.44 -5.56
C GLY A 31 7.49 -7.19 -4.48
N PHE A 32 6.27 -6.72 -4.19
CA PHE A 32 5.40 -7.37 -3.22
C PHE A 32 5.02 -8.78 -3.71
N GLU A 33 5.36 -9.81 -2.91
CA GLU A 33 5.04 -11.23 -3.17
C GLU A 33 3.72 -11.63 -2.49
N PRO A 34 2.62 -11.84 -3.23
CA PRO A 34 1.30 -12.07 -2.63
C PRO A 34 1.19 -13.43 -1.92
N ALA A 35 1.66 -14.51 -2.54
CA ALA A 35 1.42 -15.89 -2.10
C ALA A 35 1.60 -16.13 -0.58
N PRO A 36 2.73 -15.75 0.07
CA PRO A 36 2.88 -15.97 1.51
C PRO A 36 1.87 -15.17 2.35
N VAL A 37 1.56 -13.93 1.95
CA VAL A 37 0.59 -13.06 2.63
C VAL A 37 -0.83 -13.61 2.47
N LEU A 38 -1.19 -14.05 1.27
CA LEU A 38 -2.53 -14.59 1.01
C LEU A 38 -2.75 -15.94 1.68
N ASN A 39 -1.69 -16.75 1.82
CA ASN A 39 -1.74 -17.99 2.59
C ASN A 39 -2.01 -17.72 4.07
N GLU A 40 -1.34 -16.71 4.68
CA GLU A 40 -1.61 -16.27 6.06
C GLU A 40 -3.07 -15.83 6.24
N LEU A 41 -3.63 -15.15 5.23
CA LEU A 41 -4.97 -14.57 5.28
C LEU A 41 -6.07 -15.49 4.70
N SER A 42 -5.74 -16.73 4.40
CA SER A 42 -6.64 -17.65 3.68
C SER A 42 -7.91 -17.97 4.48
N ASP A 43 -7.77 -18.12 5.79
CA ASP A 43 -8.83 -18.45 6.76
C ASP A 43 -9.78 -17.27 7.08
N VAL A 44 -9.49 -16.08 6.53
CA VAL A 44 -10.33 -14.91 6.75
C VAL A 44 -11.70 -15.13 6.12
N THR A 45 -12.72 -15.20 6.99
CA THR A 45 -14.13 -15.29 6.58
C THR A 45 -14.78 -13.91 6.61
N TRP A 46 -15.50 -13.56 5.54
CA TRP A 46 -16.32 -12.37 5.44
C TRP A 46 -17.76 -12.70 4.98
N PRO A 47 -18.79 -12.00 5.50
CA PRO A 47 -18.73 -11.13 6.67
C PRO A 47 -18.38 -11.91 7.95
N ALA A 48 -17.97 -11.22 9.01
CA ALA A 48 -17.70 -11.85 10.30
C ALA A 48 -18.91 -12.69 10.76
N ARG A 49 -18.67 -13.92 11.21
CA ARG A 49 -19.73 -14.84 11.59
C ARG A 49 -19.76 -14.99 13.11
N ALA A 50 -20.84 -14.51 13.72
CA ALA A 50 -21.01 -14.55 15.17
C ALA A 50 -20.81 -15.98 15.71
N GLY A 51 -19.88 -16.12 16.66
CA GLY A 51 -19.58 -17.39 17.34
C GLY A 51 -18.73 -18.39 16.55
N ALA A 52 -18.28 -18.07 15.33
CA ALA A 52 -17.43 -18.95 14.52
C ALA A 52 -15.98 -18.46 14.38
N ASP A 53 -15.68 -17.27 14.92
CA ASP A 53 -14.38 -16.64 14.78
C ASP A 53 -13.42 -17.10 15.89
N GLY A 54 -12.30 -17.69 15.49
CA GLY A 54 -11.21 -18.02 16.40
C GLY A 54 -10.49 -16.76 16.92
N PRO A 55 -9.62 -16.90 17.94
CA PRO A 55 -8.80 -15.79 18.43
C PRO A 55 -8.01 -15.13 17.29
N GLY A 56 -8.05 -13.80 17.18
CA GLY A 56 -7.29 -13.04 16.19
C GLY A 56 -7.96 -12.89 14.80
N ALA A 57 -9.15 -13.46 14.59
CA ALA A 57 -9.87 -13.34 13.31
C ALA A 57 -10.19 -11.88 12.94
N GLU A 58 -10.41 -11.00 13.92
CA GLU A 58 -10.60 -9.56 13.69
C GLU A 58 -9.34 -8.88 13.16
N THR A 59 -8.18 -9.20 13.72
CA THR A 59 -6.89 -8.70 13.22
C THR A 59 -6.62 -9.20 11.80
N LEU A 60 -6.89 -10.47 11.51
CA LEU A 60 -6.72 -11.02 10.15
C LEU A 60 -7.68 -10.36 9.15
N ARG A 61 -8.93 -10.08 9.54
CA ARG A 61 -9.88 -9.30 8.73
C ARG A 61 -9.38 -7.89 8.48
N LEU A 62 -8.92 -7.20 9.52
CA LEU A 62 -8.36 -5.86 9.40
C LEU A 62 -7.15 -5.86 8.46
N LYS A 63 -6.25 -6.85 8.60
CA LYS A 63 -5.08 -7.03 7.73
C LYS A 63 -5.49 -7.28 6.28
N ALA A 64 -6.43 -8.20 6.03
CA ALA A 64 -6.96 -8.46 4.69
C ALA A 64 -7.63 -7.24 4.04
N GLY A 65 -8.42 -6.49 4.81
CA GLY A 65 -9.07 -5.28 4.32
C GLY A 65 -8.07 -4.17 4.00
N LEU A 66 -7.06 -3.96 4.86
CA LEU A 66 -6.00 -3.00 4.60
C LEU A 66 -5.15 -3.36 3.38
N LEU A 67 -4.81 -4.64 3.24
CA LEU A 67 -4.09 -5.18 2.10
C LEU A 67 -4.83 -4.87 0.78
N CYS A 68 -6.12 -5.23 0.71
CA CYS A 68 -6.90 -5.05 -0.51
C CYS A 68 -7.17 -3.59 -0.85
N VAL A 69 -7.39 -2.71 0.15
CA VAL A 69 -7.55 -1.27 -0.09
C VAL A 69 -6.25 -0.67 -0.63
N ALA A 70 -5.10 -0.99 -0.03
CA ALA A 70 -3.82 -0.49 -0.49
C ALA A 70 -3.48 -0.98 -1.91
N TRP A 71 -3.64 -2.28 -2.16
CA TRP A 71 -3.45 -2.89 -3.49
C TRP A 71 -4.38 -2.27 -4.55
N ALA A 72 -5.67 -2.11 -4.24
CA ALA A 72 -6.63 -1.53 -5.16
C ALA A 72 -6.29 -0.08 -5.53
N ARG A 73 -5.87 0.74 -4.56
CA ARG A 73 -5.44 2.13 -4.80
C ARG A 73 -4.21 2.19 -5.69
N ASP A 74 -3.23 1.33 -5.45
CA ASP A 74 -2.05 1.25 -6.31
C ASP A 74 -2.40 0.81 -7.73
N MET A 75 -3.21 -0.24 -7.89
CA MET A 75 -3.66 -0.76 -9.19
C MET A 75 -4.42 0.29 -10.00
N ILE A 76 -5.35 1.02 -9.37
CA ILE A 76 -6.03 2.16 -10.01
C ILE A 76 -5.01 3.23 -10.43
N GLY A 77 -4.02 3.52 -9.57
CA GLY A 77 -2.95 4.46 -9.87
C GLY A 77 -2.08 4.03 -11.06
N GLN A 78 -1.78 2.75 -11.20
CA GLN A 78 -1.07 2.20 -12.35
C GLN A 78 -1.87 2.41 -13.65
N HIS A 79 -3.15 2.05 -13.65
CA HIS A 79 -4.02 2.26 -14.82
C HIS A 79 -4.21 3.73 -15.17
N TRP A 80 -4.28 4.60 -14.16
CA TRP A 80 -4.35 6.04 -14.40
C TRP A 80 -3.10 6.55 -15.13
N ARG A 81 -1.91 6.12 -14.71
CA ARG A 81 -0.64 6.48 -15.37
C ARG A 81 -0.57 5.97 -16.82
N VAL A 82 -1.08 4.77 -17.08
CA VAL A 82 -1.18 4.24 -18.45
C VAL A 82 -2.10 5.12 -19.31
N LEU A 83 -3.28 5.50 -18.80
CA LEU A 83 -4.19 6.40 -19.52
C LEU A 83 -3.61 7.80 -19.72
N ASP A 84 -2.88 8.35 -18.76
CA ASP A 84 -2.16 9.62 -18.92
C ASP A 84 -1.12 9.55 -20.04
N ALA A 85 -0.43 8.41 -20.19
CA ALA A 85 0.55 8.21 -21.25
C ALA A 85 -0.08 8.03 -22.64
N LEU A 86 -1.21 7.32 -22.72
CA LEU A 86 -1.87 7.00 -24.00
C LEU A 86 -2.76 8.13 -24.52
N GLU A 87 -3.51 8.78 -23.63
CA GLU A 87 -4.54 9.76 -24.01
C GLU A 87 -4.09 11.20 -23.73
N GLY A 88 -3.00 11.37 -22.98
CA GLY A 88 -2.55 12.66 -22.44
C GLY A 88 -3.19 13.00 -21.09
N PRO A 89 -2.53 13.83 -20.27
CA PRO A 89 -3.09 14.28 -19.00
C PRO A 89 -4.32 15.18 -19.22
N ALA A 90 -5.23 15.18 -18.24
CA ALA A 90 -6.46 15.99 -18.23
C ALA A 90 -7.53 15.61 -19.28
N THR A 91 -7.45 14.44 -19.90
CA THR A 91 -8.59 13.87 -20.64
C THR A 91 -9.60 13.23 -19.68
N TRP A 92 -10.84 13.02 -20.15
CA TRP A 92 -11.92 12.38 -19.38
C TRP A 92 -12.63 11.29 -20.20
N SER A 93 -11.87 10.26 -20.59
CA SER A 93 -12.37 9.10 -21.32
C SER A 93 -13.31 8.24 -20.47
N HIS A 94 -14.03 7.32 -21.13
CA HIS A 94 -14.85 6.33 -20.43
C HIS A 94 -14.01 5.46 -19.47
N ALA A 95 -12.79 5.08 -19.88
CA ALA A 95 -11.83 4.38 -19.05
C ALA A 95 -11.53 5.12 -17.74
N ARG A 96 -11.28 6.44 -17.80
CA ARG A 96 -11.07 7.26 -16.59
C ARG A 96 -12.32 7.36 -15.71
N GLN A 97 -13.52 7.38 -16.31
CA GLN A 97 -14.77 7.34 -15.55
C GLN A 97 -14.91 6.03 -14.76
N LEU A 98 -14.53 4.89 -15.36
CA LEU A 98 -14.53 3.60 -14.68
C LEU A 98 -13.51 3.57 -13.53
N LEU A 99 -12.27 4.03 -13.76
CA LEU A 99 -11.27 4.15 -12.69
C LEU A 99 -11.76 5.06 -11.55
N TRP A 100 -12.41 6.18 -11.88
CA TRP A 100 -13.00 7.07 -10.89
C TRP A 100 -14.11 6.40 -10.06
N GLN A 101 -14.96 5.58 -10.69
CA GLN A 101 -15.95 4.78 -9.97
C GLN A 101 -15.29 3.76 -9.04
N GLN A 102 -14.22 3.12 -9.49
CA GLN A 102 -13.43 2.19 -8.67
C GLN A 102 -12.83 2.87 -7.43
N VAL A 103 -12.34 4.11 -7.54
CA VAL A 103 -11.93 4.90 -6.35
C VAL A 103 -13.10 5.02 -5.36
N GLY A 104 -14.29 5.37 -5.85
CA GLY A 104 -15.49 5.47 -5.02
C GLY A 104 -15.88 4.14 -4.34
N TRP A 105 -15.64 3.00 -5.00
CA TRP A 105 -15.86 1.67 -4.44
C TRP A 105 -14.88 1.33 -3.32
N VAL A 106 -13.59 1.64 -3.52
CA VAL A 106 -12.55 1.47 -2.51
C VAL A 106 -12.88 2.31 -1.28
N ASP A 107 -13.23 3.58 -1.46
CA ASP A 107 -13.57 4.46 -0.35
C ASP A 107 -14.86 4.02 0.35
N ALA A 108 -15.85 3.51 -0.39
CA ALA A 108 -17.06 2.96 0.20
C ALA A 108 -16.78 1.71 1.06
N PHE A 109 -15.87 0.84 0.61
CA PHE A 109 -15.41 -0.28 1.40
C PHE A 109 -14.73 0.20 2.67
N GLU A 110 -13.72 1.07 2.55
CA GLU A 110 -12.94 1.55 3.68
C GLU A 110 -13.84 2.21 4.74
N ARG A 111 -14.78 3.07 4.32
CA ARG A 111 -15.76 3.69 5.21
C ARG A 111 -16.65 2.70 5.96
N ARG A 112 -17.08 1.62 5.29
CA ARG A 112 -18.05 0.67 5.87
C ARG A 112 -17.39 -0.42 6.69
N GLN A 113 -16.20 -0.87 6.28
CA GLN A 113 -15.57 -2.07 6.82
C GLN A 113 -14.36 -1.76 7.70
N LEU A 114 -13.63 -0.66 7.45
CA LEU A 114 -12.40 -0.35 8.17
C LEU A 114 -12.54 0.84 9.11
N ARG A 115 -13.19 1.93 8.69
CA ARG A 115 -13.37 3.14 9.53
C ARG A 115 -14.10 2.90 10.86
N PRO A 116 -15.02 1.94 11.00
CA PRO A 116 -15.63 1.66 12.30
C PRO A 116 -14.67 1.07 13.33
N VAL A 117 -13.54 0.47 12.90
CA VAL A 117 -12.63 -0.27 13.79
C VAL A 117 -11.25 0.36 13.91
N ILE A 118 -10.86 1.21 12.96
CA ILE A 118 -9.56 1.89 12.96
C ILE A 118 -9.67 3.26 12.30
N ASP A 119 -8.89 4.25 12.74
CA ASP A 119 -8.75 5.57 12.10
C ASP A 119 -7.66 5.59 11.00
N GLU A 120 -7.65 6.65 10.18
CA GLU A 120 -6.80 6.71 8.97
C GLU A 120 -5.31 6.76 9.30
N ASP A 121 -4.93 7.46 10.36
CA ASP A 121 -3.53 7.56 10.78
C ASP A 121 -3.02 6.20 11.24
N SER A 122 -3.84 5.49 12.01
CA SER A 122 -3.55 4.14 12.49
C SER A 122 -3.50 3.11 11.36
N GLN A 123 -4.34 3.23 10.33
CA GLN A 123 -4.22 2.40 9.12
C GLN A 123 -2.88 2.63 8.41
N ARG A 124 -2.50 3.89 8.20
CA ARG A 124 -1.21 4.23 7.56
C ARG A 124 -0.04 3.72 8.38
N ALA A 125 -0.14 3.77 9.71
CA ALA A 125 0.86 3.20 10.61
C ALA A 125 0.95 1.67 10.49
N LEU A 126 -0.19 0.96 10.51
CA LEU A 126 -0.20 -0.49 10.36
C LEU A 126 0.31 -0.97 9.01
N LEU A 127 -0.03 -0.28 7.92
CA LEU A 127 0.51 -0.58 6.59
C LEU A 127 2.04 -0.55 6.59
N ARG A 128 2.66 0.47 7.20
CA ARG A 128 4.12 0.57 7.32
C ARG A 128 4.75 -0.49 8.23
N VAL A 129 4.00 -1.01 9.21
CA VAL A 129 4.48 -2.06 10.11
C VAL A 129 4.38 -3.43 9.45
N TRP A 130 3.28 -3.73 8.77
CA TRP A 130 3.04 -5.04 8.16
C TRP A 130 3.70 -5.20 6.79
N TRP A 131 3.78 -4.13 6.00
CA TRP A 131 4.34 -4.12 4.66
C TRP A 131 5.21 -2.87 4.48
N PRO A 132 6.39 -2.82 5.12
CA PRO A 132 7.27 -1.65 5.09
C PRO A 132 7.72 -1.26 3.68
N GLU A 133 7.87 -2.24 2.79
CA GLU A 133 8.23 -2.04 1.38
C GLU A 133 7.04 -1.63 0.50
N GLY A 134 5.83 -1.58 1.06
CA GLY A 134 4.60 -1.28 0.35
C GLY A 134 3.91 -2.51 -0.24
N ILE A 135 2.76 -2.27 -0.87
CA ILE A 135 1.94 -3.28 -1.54
C ILE A 135 1.74 -2.81 -2.98
N SER A 136 2.43 -3.46 -3.91
CA SER A 136 2.36 -3.14 -5.34
C SER A 136 2.68 -4.38 -6.15
N THR A 137 1.76 -4.77 -7.03
CA THR A 137 1.95 -5.81 -8.04
C THR A 137 1.78 -5.17 -9.41
N GLU A 138 2.60 -5.52 -10.40
CA GLU A 138 2.44 -4.99 -11.76
C GLU A 138 1.08 -5.36 -12.35
N ALA A 139 0.39 -4.39 -12.96
CA ALA A 139 -0.84 -4.64 -13.72
C ALA A 139 -0.64 -5.70 -14.81
N GLY A 140 -1.61 -6.57 -15.01
CA GLY A 140 -1.55 -7.71 -15.93
C GLY A 140 -0.66 -8.88 -15.47
N SER A 141 0.00 -8.77 -14.31
CA SER A 141 0.83 -9.85 -13.78
C SER A 141 0.02 -10.96 -13.11
N ALA A 142 0.61 -12.16 -13.03
CA ALA A 142 0.02 -13.27 -12.28
C ALA A 142 -0.18 -12.94 -10.79
N ALA A 143 0.71 -12.12 -10.21
CA ALA A 143 0.61 -11.63 -8.84
C ALA A 143 -0.62 -10.72 -8.66
N ALA A 144 -0.88 -9.81 -9.60
CA ALA A 144 -2.08 -8.98 -9.59
C ALA A 144 -3.36 -9.81 -9.71
N ALA A 145 -3.37 -10.84 -10.57
CA ALA A 145 -4.51 -11.75 -10.68
C ALA A 145 -4.75 -12.59 -9.42
N GLU A 146 -3.71 -12.93 -8.65
CA GLU A 146 -3.84 -13.61 -7.37
C GLU A 146 -4.43 -12.69 -6.29
N MET A 147 -3.91 -11.46 -6.20
CA MET A 147 -4.46 -10.40 -5.34
C MET A 147 -5.93 -10.12 -5.64
N HIS A 148 -6.27 -9.99 -6.92
CA HIS A 148 -7.63 -9.76 -7.38
C HIS A 148 -8.60 -10.86 -6.93
N ARG A 149 -8.23 -12.13 -7.16
CA ARG A 149 -9.01 -13.29 -6.69
C ARG A 149 -9.21 -13.30 -5.18
N PHE A 150 -8.19 -12.91 -4.43
CA PHE A 150 -8.32 -12.79 -2.98
C PHE A 150 -9.30 -11.67 -2.60
N CYS A 151 -9.16 -10.48 -3.19
CA CYS A 151 -9.97 -9.31 -2.87
C CYS A 151 -11.43 -9.44 -3.31
N LEU A 152 -11.73 -10.29 -4.30
CA LEU A 152 -13.09 -10.68 -4.68
C LEU A 152 -13.86 -11.40 -3.55
N ARG A 153 -13.16 -12.00 -2.58
CA ARG A 153 -13.80 -12.66 -1.43
C ARG A 153 -14.26 -11.68 -0.35
N LEU A 154 -13.75 -10.45 -0.37
CA LEU A 154 -14.11 -9.41 0.60
C LEU A 154 -15.45 -8.76 0.19
N PRO A 155 -16.24 -8.26 1.16
CA PRO A 155 -17.52 -7.65 0.86
C PRO A 155 -17.33 -6.36 0.07
N GLY A 156 -18.31 -5.99 -0.74
CA GLY A 156 -18.26 -4.76 -1.53
C GLY A 156 -17.65 -4.96 -2.91
N LEU A 157 -17.05 -3.90 -3.45
CA LEU A 157 -16.63 -3.81 -4.85
C LEU A 157 -15.11 -3.61 -4.96
N LEU A 158 -14.34 -4.21 -4.04
CA LEU A 158 -12.87 -4.21 -4.15
C LEU A 158 -12.40 -5.12 -5.28
N GLY A 159 -13.06 -6.27 -5.46
CA GLY A 159 -12.75 -7.22 -6.54
C GLY A 159 -13.22 -6.79 -7.93
N THR A 160 -13.80 -5.60 -8.09
CA THR A 160 -14.10 -5.04 -9.43
C THR A 160 -13.01 -4.09 -9.92
N VAL A 161 -11.92 -3.93 -9.16
CA VAL A 161 -10.67 -3.38 -9.65
C VAL A 161 -10.00 -4.45 -10.50
N ASP A 162 -10.10 -4.27 -11.81
CA ASP A 162 -9.57 -5.17 -12.82
C ASP A 162 -8.04 -5.08 -12.84
N PRO A 163 -7.29 -6.19 -12.65
CA PRO A 163 -5.83 -6.18 -12.73
C PRO A 163 -5.30 -6.06 -14.17
N ASP A 164 -6.10 -6.40 -15.19
CA ASP A 164 -5.66 -6.51 -16.58
C ASP A 164 -5.89 -5.21 -17.38
N GLY A 165 -6.59 -4.23 -16.82
CA GLY A 165 -6.59 -2.86 -17.34
C GLY A 165 -7.83 -2.04 -17.01
N PRO A 166 -7.88 -0.79 -17.52
CA PRO A 166 -9.11 -0.20 -18.02
C PRO A 166 -9.44 -0.68 -19.45
N LEU A 167 -8.61 -1.55 -20.02
CA LEU A 167 -8.71 -2.06 -21.38
C LEU A 167 -8.98 -3.57 -21.34
N GLY A 168 -10.26 -3.93 -21.23
CA GLY A 168 -10.74 -5.22 -21.74
C GLY A 168 -10.75 -5.25 -23.27
N LEU A 169 -9.62 -4.90 -23.90
CA LEU A 169 -9.39 -5.04 -25.34
C LEU A 169 -8.72 -6.39 -25.62
#